data_AF-A0A2V5RZ48-F1
#
_entry.id   AF-A0A2V5RZ48-F1
#
_cell.length_a   1.000
_cell.length_b   1.000
_cell.length_c   1.000
_cell.angle_alpha   90.00
_cell.angle_beta   90.00
_cell.angle_gamma   90.00
#
_symmetry.space_group_name_H-M   'P 1'
#
loop_
_entity.id
_entity.type
_entity.pdbx_description
1 polymer ?
#
loop_
_entity_poly.entity_id
_entity_poly.type
_entity_poly.pdbx_seq_one_letter_code
_entity_poly.pdbx_strand_id
1 'polypeptide(L)'
;MSAIKRMREYALYERVVMRILFAWLVLTATPARLSFYEIPAPNGIARLLNLHFLLDPQVYAFCRMLLVVALVLYVLRLMIWLALPLALFVNVAANAVTNSQGAIQHAYQIVSLVLLAQTAAHFYGVWLRRAGEARTLLEDQLIWWSQQTIVAVYFVAGITKLIVTKGLWIFQARMISVSMAKAAYQSFYDRLDRADLEQMLAMANFAATHGWIVVLIAGCGLALELGSPLALLNRGMAALFGCALFAFHLGLDHTMRLSF
;
A
#
# COMPACT_ATOMS: atom_id res chain seq x y z
N MET A 1 -33.17 18.20 0.65
CA MET A 1 -32.04 19.01 0.13
C MET A 1 -30.75 18.42 0.68
N SER A 2 -30.16 17.49 -0.07
CA SER A 2 -28.92 16.81 0.30
C SER A 2 -27.77 17.77 0.05
N ALA A 3 -27.10 18.22 1.12
CA ALA A 3 -25.80 18.85 1.02
C ALA A 3 -24.80 17.76 0.58
N ILE A 4 -24.79 17.45 -0.72
CA ILE A 4 -23.69 16.72 -1.34
C ILE A 4 -22.48 17.61 -1.11
N LYS A 5 -21.70 17.26 -0.08
CA LYS A 5 -20.45 17.93 0.27
C LYS A 5 -19.65 18.06 -1.02
N ARG A 6 -19.39 19.30 -1.47
CA ARG A 6 -18.69 19.58 -2.72
C ARG A 6 -17.42 18.72 -2.74
N MET A 7 -17.36 17.75 -3.65
CA MET A 7 -16.13 17.00 -3.86
C MET A 7 -15.02 17.97 -4.24
N ARG A 8 -13.80 17.72 -3.77
CA ARG A 8 -12.68 18.60 -4.07
C ARG A 8 -12.39 18.54 -5.56
N GLU A 9 -12.42 19.70 -6.19
CA GLU A 9 -11.98 19.85 -7.57
C GLU A 9 -10.45 19.96 -7.61
N TYR A 10 -9.83 19.15 -8.45
CA TYR A 10 -8.39 19.14 -8.67
C TYR A 10 -8.04 19.74 -10.03
N ALA A 11 -6.94 20.50 -10.08
CA ALA A 11 -6.46 21.03 -11.35
C ALA A 11 -6.04 19.88 -12.27
N LEU A 12 -6.03 20.13 -13.59
CA LEU A 12 -5.71 19.09 -14.58
C LEU A 12 -4.32 18.48 -14.35
N TYR A 13 -3.32 19.32 -14.04
CA TYR A 13 -1.94 18.85 -13.81
C TYR A 13 -1.85 17.95 -12.56
N GLU A 14 -2.55 18.29 -11.48
CA GLU A 14 -2.55 17.49 -10.24
C GLU A 14 -3.14 16.11 -10.51
N ARG A 15 -4.25 16.08 -11.24
CA ARG A 15 -4.92 14.86 -11.69
C ARG A 15 -3.99 13.97 -12.50
N VAL A 16 -3.31 14.55 -13.50
CA VAL A 16 -2.33 13.82 -14.33
C VAL A 16 -1.19 13.27 -13.48
N VAL A 17 -0.60 14.10 -12.62
CA VAL A 17 0.51 13.70 -11.73
C VAL A 17 0.08 12.57 -10.79
N MET A 18 -1.09 12.69 -10.14
CA MET A 18 -1.62 11.65 -9.27
C MET A 18 -1.84 10.33 -10.00
N ARG A 19 -2.35 10.35 -11.24
CA ARG A 19 -2.50 9.12 -12.04
C ARG A 19 -1.17 8.48 -12.40
N ILE A 20 -0.18 9.28 -12.83
CA ILE A 20 1.15 8.77 -13.19
C ILE A 20 1.83 8.17 -11.97
N LEU A 21 1.85 8.89 -10.85
CA LEU A 21 2.46 8.41 -9.61
C LEU A 21 1.76 7.17 -9.08
N PHE A 22 0.42 7.11 -9.15
CA PHE A 22 -0.32 5.92 -8.74
C PHE A 22 -0.07 4.73 -9.66
N ALA A 23 -0.02 4.93 -10.98
CA ALA A 23 0.30 3.87 -11.92
C ALA A 23 1.73 3.34 -11.71
N TRP A 24 2.68 4.24 -11.48
CA TRP A 24 4.05 3.87 -11.09
C TRP A 24 4.06 3.06 -9.80
N LEU A 25 3.35 3.51 -8.76
CA LEU A 25 3.24 2.82 -7.48
C LEU A 25 2.63 1.42 -7.62
N VAL A 26 1.58 1.26 -8.44
CA VAL A 26 0.99 -0.07 -8.72
C VAL A 26 1.99 -0.99 -9.42
N LEU A 27 2.76 -0.46 -10.37
CA LEU A 27 3.76 -1.24 -11.09
C LEU A 27 4.90 -1.68 -10.16
N THR A 28 5.38 -0.81 -9.27
CA THR A 28 6.44 -1.15 -8.31
C THR A 28 5.95 -2.07 -7.21
N ALA A 29 4.71 -1.89 -6.75
CA ALA A 29 4.06 -2.76 -5.76
C ALA A 29 3.57 -4.11 -6.33
N THR A 30 3.78 -4.36 -7.62
CA THR A 30 3.54 -5.67 -8.23
C THR A 30 4.88 -6.35 -8.48
N PRO A 31 5.11 -7.57 -7.98
CA PRO A 31 6.39 -8.27 -8.16
C PRO A 31 6.85 -8.26 -9.62
N ALA A 32 8.15 -8.06 -9.85
CA ALA A 32 8.66 -8.10 -11.21
C ALA A 32 8.67 -9.54 -11.78
N ARG A 33 8.80 -10.52 -10.89
CA ARG A 33 8.84 -11.96 -11.15
C ARG A 33 8.25 -12.70 -9.96
N LEU A 34 7.65 -13.87 -10.20
CA LEU A 34 7.28 -14.83 -9.16
C LEU A 34 8.20 -16.05 -9.32
N SER A 35 9.16 -16.20 -8.41
CA SER A 35 10.16 -17.28 -8.44
C SER A 35 9.85 -18.33 -7.38
N PHE A 36 8.62 -18.87 -7.42
CA PHE A 36 8.15 -19.85 -6.45
C PHE A 36 7.73 -21.13 -7.16
N TYR A 37 8.01 -22.28 -6.55
CA TYR A 37 7.63 -23.59 -7.09
C TYR A 37 6.23 -24.04 -6.64
N GLU A 38 5.74 -23.50 -5.52
CA GLU A 38 4.47 -23.87 -4.93
C GLU A 38 3.83 -22.71 -4.14
N ILE A 39 2.56 -22.90 -3.75
CA ILE A 39 1.80 -21.99 -2.89
C ILE A 39 1.52 -22.73 -1.56
N PRO A 40 2.46 -22.74 -0.60
CA PRO A 40 2.40 -23.64 0.55
C PRO A 40 1.27 -23.28 1.53
N ALA A 41 0.95 -21.99 1.67
CA ALA A 41 -0.10 -21.51 2.57
C ALA A 41 -1.00 -20.47 1.88
N PRO A 42 -2.01 -20.90 1.09
CA PRO A 42 -2.85 -19.98 0.32
C PRO A 42 -3.47 -18.87 1.19
N ASN A 43 -3.30 -17.62 0.76
CA ASN A 43 -3.79 -16.42 1.44
C ASN A 43 -4.65 -15.54 0.51
N GLY A 44 -5.63 -14.84 1.08
CA GLY A 44 -6.53 -13.95 0.34
C GLY A 44 -7.28 -14.67 -0.78
N ILE A 45 -7.23 -14.13 -2.00
CA ILE A 45 -7.90 -14.70 -3.16
C ILE A 45 -7.34 -16.07 -3.58
N ALA A 46 -6.10 -16.41 -3.18
CA ALA A 46 -5.50 -17.73 -3.45
C ALA A 46 -6.24 -18.87 -2.73
N ARG A 47 -7.05 -18.56 -1.71
CA ARG A 47 -7.95 -19.53 -1.06
C ARG A 47 -9.21 -19.82 -1.85
N LEU A 48 -9.58 -18.90 -2.76
CA LEU A 48 -10.82 -18.97 -3.54
C LEU A 48 -10.54 -19.41 -4.97
N LEU A 49 -9.39 -19.01 -5.54
CA LEU A 49 -8.98 -19.29 -6.90
C LEU A 49 -7.63 -20.02 -6.91
N ASN A 50 -7.50 -21.03 -7.76
CA ASN A 50 -6.22 -21.70 -7.97
C ASN A 50 -5.28 -20.77 -8.77
N LEU A 51 -4.28 -20.19 -8.09
CA LEU A 51 -3.29 -19.28 -8.69
C LEU A 51 -2.01 -19.98 -9.16
N HIS A 52 -1.94 -21.32 -9.19
CA HIS A 52 -0.72 -22.05 -9.61
C HIS A 52 -0.28 -21.69 -11.04
N PHE A 53 -1.20 -21.26 -11.91
CA PHE A 53 -0.84 -20.82 -13.26
C PHE A 53 0.07 -19.58 -13.26
N LEU A 54 0.08 -18.77 -12.20
CA LEU A 54 0.98 -17.61 -12.06
C LEU A 54 2.41 -18.02 -11.68
N LEU A 55 2.64 -19.28 -11.31
CA LEU A 55 3.98 -19.81 -11.05
C LEU A 55 4.73 -20.11 -12.36
N ASP A 56 4.02 -20.24 -13.48
CA ASP A 56 4.63 -20.31 -14.80
C ASP A 56 5.22 -18.92 -15.17
N PRO A 57 6.54 -18.80 -15.40
CA PRO A 57 7.17 -17.52 -15.70
C PRO A 57 6.65 -16.85 -16.97
N GLN A 58 6.24 -17.63 -17.99
CA GLN A 58 5.71 -17.10 -19.25
C GLN A 58 4.31 -16.52 -19.04
N VAL A 59 3.46 -17.23 -18.30
CA VAL A 59 2.11 -16.76 -17.96
C VAL A 59 2.19 -15.50 -17.11
N TYR A 60 3.07 -15.48 -16.10
CA TYR A 60 3.26 -14.30 -15.27
C TYR A 60 3.82 -13.10 -16.05
N ALA A 61 4.79 -13.32 -16.94
CA ALA A 61 5.31 -12.27 -17.81
C ALA A 61 4.21 -11.67 -18.71
N PHE A 62 3.32 -12.51 -19.23
CA PHE A 62 2.15 -12.05 -19.98
C PHE A 62 1.19 -11.24 -19.11
N CYS A 63 0.83 -11.72 -17.90
CA CYS A 63 0.01 -10.95 -16.95
C CYS A 63 0.64 -9.59 -16.60
N ARG A 64 1.98 -9.54 -16.46
CA ARG A 64 2.71 -8.30 -16.18
C ARG A 64 2.70 -7.34 -17.37
N MET A 65 2.81 -7.85 -18.60
CA MET A 65 2.61 -7.03 -19.81
C MET A 65 1.19 -6.45 -19.85
N LEU A 66 0.17 -7.26 -19.57
CA LEU A 66 -1.22 -6.80 -19.49
C LEU A 66 -1.41 -5.72 -18.42
N LEU A 67 -0.75 -5.85 -17.26
CA LEU A 67 -0.75 -4.81 -16.23
C LEU A 67 -0.15 -3.51 -16.77
N VAL A 68 1.02 -3.53 -17.43
CA VAL A 68 1.63 -2.31 -17.99
C VAL A 68 0.70 -1.64 -19.00
N VAL A 69 0.09 -2.41 -19.90
CA VAL A 69 -0.88 -1.88 -20.87
C VAL A 69 -2.09 -1.27 -20.15
N ALA A 70 -2.64 -1.95 -19.15
CA ALA A 70 -3.74 -1.44 -18.33
C ALA A 70 -3.39 -0.12 -17.63
N LEU A 71 -2.17 0.00 -17.10
CA LEU A 71 -1.68 1.22 -16.44
C LEU A 71 -1.49 2.38 -17.43
N VAL A 72 -1.00 2.11 -18.65
CA VAL A 72 -0.94 3.13 -19.71
C VAL A 72 -2.34 3.60 -20.08
N LEU A 73 -3.28 2.69 -20.30
CA LEU A 73 -4.68 3.01 -20.56
C LEU A 73 -5.30 3.83 -19.42
N TYR A 74 -5.01 3.47 -18.17
CA TYR A 74 -5.42 4.23 -16.99
C TYR A 74 -4.89 5.67 -16.99
N VAL A 75 -3.60 5.88 -17.23
CA VAL A 75 -2.98 7.20 -17.28
C VAL A 75 -3.57 8.07 -18.39
N LEU A 76 -3.78 7.48 -19.57
CA LEU A 76 -4.39 8.11 -20.75
C LEU A 76 -5.92 8.26 -20.65
N ARG A 77 -6.54 7.69 -19.61
CA ARG A 77 -8.00 7.68 -19.38
C ARG A 77 -8.80 6.92 -20.44
N LEU A 78 -8.18 5.96 -21.11
CA LEU A 78 -8.80 5.10 -22.10
C LEU A 78 -9.28 3.81 -21.45
N MET A 79 -10.48 3.35 -21.82
CA MET A 79 -11.04 2.06 -21.37
C MET A 79 -10.94 1.81 -19.85
N ILE A 80 -11.18 2.84 -19.01
CA ILE A 80 -11.01 2.75 -17.55
C ILE A 80 -11.77 1.58 -16.92
N TRP A 81 -12.96 1.27 -17.45
CA TRP A 81 -13.80 0.15 -17.03
C TRP A 81 -13.12 -1.22 -17.16
N LEU A 82 -12.13 -1.35 -18.04
CA LEU A 82 -11.31 -2.55 -18.22
C LEU A 82 -9.95 -2.41 -17.53
N ALA A 83 -9.30 -1.26 -17.68
CA ALA A 83 -7.97 -1.00 -17.16
C ALA A 83 -7.89 -1.18 -15.63
N LEU A 84 -8.85 -0.64 -14.88
CA LEU A 84 -8.85 -0.73 -13.41
C LEU A 84 -9.06 -2.17 -12.89
N PRO A 85 -10.10 -2.91 -13.32
CA PRO A 85 -10.27 -4.31 -12.92
C PRO A 85 -9.09 -5.21 -13.29
N LEU A 86 -8.51 -5.02 -14.47
CA LEU A 86 -7.37 -5.81 -14.92
C LEU A 86 -6.14 -5.52 -14.05
N ALA A 87 -5.84 -4.24 -13.79
CA ALA A 87 -4.74 -3.85 -12.91
C ALA A 87 -4.95 -4.37 -11.48
N LEU A 88 -6.17 -4.26 -10.96
CA LEU A 88 -6.56 -4.80 -9.66
C LEU A 88 -6.35 -6.31 -9.59
N PHE A 89 -6.84 -7.06 -10.58
CA PHE A 89 -6.74 -8.52 -10.60
C PHE A 89 -5.28 -8.98 -10.62
N VAL A 90 -4.45 -8.45 -11.53
CA VAL A 90 -3.04 -8.85 -11.64
C VAL A 90 -2.28 -8.49 -10.36
N ASN A 91 -2.48 -7.28 -9.83
CA ASN A 91 -1.82 -6.83 -8.61
C ASN A 91 -2.22 -7.69 -7.39
N VAL A 92 -3.52 -7.95 -7.19
CA VAL A 92 -4.01 -8.75 -6.06
C VAL A 92 -3.57 -10.21 -6.19
N ALA A 93 -3.66 -10.79 -7.38
CA ALA A 93 -3.30 -12.19 -7.59
C ALA A 93 -1.79 -12.43 -7.37
N ALA A 94 -0.93 -11.57 -7.92
CA ALA A 94 0.52 -11.67 -7.72
C ALA A 94 0.93 -11.50 -6.26
N ASN A 95 0.34 -10.52 -5.57
CA ASN A 95 0.62 -10.27 -4.16
C ASN A 95 0.00 -11.34 -3.24
N ALA A 96 -1.10 -11.98 -3.63
CA ALA A 96 -1.64 -13.14 -2.93
C ALA A 96 -0.70 -14.34 -3.02
N VAL A 97 -0.09 -14.62 -4.19
CA VAL A 97 0.94 -15.66 -4.34
C VAL A 97 2.14 -15.36 -3.43
N THR A 98 2.63 -14.12 -3.44
CA THR A 98 3.78 -13.71 -2.60
C THR A 98 3.47 -13.82 -1.11
N ASN A 99 2.31 -13.34 -0.66
CA ASN A 99 1.88 -13.46 0.74
C ASN A 99 1.62 -14.90 1.18
N SER A 100 1.41 -15.83 0.24
CA SER A 100 1.22 -17.25 0.52
C SER A 100 2.53 -18.01 0.78
N GLN A 101 3.68 -17.34 0.68
CA GLN A 101 5.02 -17.88 0.97
C GLN A 101 5.41 -17.73 2.45
N GLY A 102 4.50 -17.26 3.31
CA GLY A 102 4.75 -17.05 4.74
C GLY A 102 5.40 -15.70 5.10
N ALA A 103 5.88 -14.94 4.11
CA ALA A 103 6.32 -13.56 4.27
C ALA A 103 5.16 -12.60 3.96
N ILE A 104 4.33 -12.29 4.96
CA ILE A 104 3.23 -11.34 4.79
C ILE A 104 3.80 -9.93 4.65
N GLN A 105 3.72 -9.36 3.44
CA GLN A 105 4.10 -7.98 3.19
C GLN A 105 2.85 -7.09 3.16
N HIS A 106 2.78 -6.15 4.10
CA HIS A 106 1.66 -5.22 4.25
C HIS A 106 1.74 -4.03 3.28
N ALA A 107 2.93 -3.73 2.76
CA ALA A 107 3.18 -2.58 1.87
C ALA A 107 2.30 -2.60 0.61
N TYR A 108 2.11 -3.77 0.01
CA TYR A 108 1.34 -3.88 -1.23
C TYR A 108 -0.17 -3.92 -0.99
N GLN A 109 -0.61 -4.26 0.23
CA GLN A 109 -2.04 -4.40 0.57
C GLN A 109 -2.78 -3.06 0.45
N ILE A 110 -2.17 -1.95 0.86
CA ILE A 110 -2.77 -0.62 0.70
C ILE A 110 -2.92 -0.25 -0.78
N VAL A 111 -1.95 -0.59 -1.62
CA VAL A 111 -2.01 -0.31 -3.07
C VAL A 111 -3.14 -1.11 -3.72
N SER A 112 -3.27 -2.40 -3.39
CA SER A 112 -4.40 -3.23 -3.84
C SER A 112 -5.75 -2.66 -3.36
N LEU A 113 -5.84 -2.18 -2.12
CA LEU A 113 -7.08 -1.58 -1.60
C LEU A 113 -7.43 -0.27 -2.31
N VAL A 114 -6.45 0.57 -2.64
CA VAL A 114 -6.68 1.79 -3.42
C VAL A 114 -7.13 1.46 -4.84
N LEU A 115 -6.53 0.45 -5.50
CA LEU A 115 -7.00 -0.05 -6.79
C LEU A 115 -8.46 -0.55 -6.73
N LEU A 116 -8.81 -1.27 -5.66
CA LEU A 116 -10.17 -1.75 -5.44
C LEU A 116 -11.13 -0.56 -5.26
N ALA A 117 -10.76 0.42 -4.46
CA ALA A 117 -11.55 1.63 -4.23
C ALA A 117 -11.75 2.43 -5.52
N GLN A 118 -10.71 2.62 -6.33
CA GLN A 118 -10.82 3.28 -7.64
C GLN A 118 -11.72 2.47 -8.58
N THR A 119 -11.59 1.14 -8.61
CA THR A 119 -12.44 0.28 -9.44
C THR A 119 -13.91 0.43 -9.04
N ALA A 120 -14.20 0.35 -7.74
CA ALA A 120 -15.56 0.53 -7.22
C ALA A 120 -16.11 1.94 -7.49
N ALA A 121 -15.30 2.98 -7.25
CA ALA A 121 -15.66 4.37 -7.52
C ALA A 121 -16.00 4.59 -9.01
N HIS A 122 -15.25 3.97 -9.92
CA HIS A 122 -15.54 4.03 -11.35
C HIS A 122 -16.92 3.46 -11.68
N PHE A 123 -17.18 2.21 -11.30
CA PHE A 123 -18.45 1.56 -11.61
C PHE A 123 -19.63 2.20 -10.90
N TYR A 124 -19.45 2.65 -9.66
CA TYR A 124 -20.46 3.42 -8.94
C TYR A 124 -20.78 4.73 -9.65
N GLY A 125 -19.77 5.48 -10.12
CA GLY A 125 -19.99 6.69 -10.90
C GLY A 125 -20.65 6.43 -12.26
N VAL A 126 -20.36 5.31 -12.93
CA VAL A 126 -21.08 4.88 -14.15
C VAL A 126 -22.55 4.57 -13.85
N TRP A 127 -22.82 3.89 -12.73
CA TRP A 127 -24.18 3.59 -12.29
C TRP A 127 -24.98 4.86 -11.98
N LEU A 128 -24.41 5.80 -11.23
CA LEU A 128 -25.05 7.10 -10.94
C LEU A 128 -25.38 7.90 -12.21
N ARG A 129 -24.47 7.90 -13.19
CA ARG A 129 -24.71 8.54 -14.50
C ARG A 129 -25.87 7.92 -15.24
N ARG A 130 -26.02 6.60 -15.18
CA ARG A 130 -27.17 5.89 -15.78
C ARG A 130 -28.47 6.18 -15.04
N ALA A 131 -28.40 6.44 -13.74
CA ALA A 131 -29.53 6.84 -12.91
C ALA A 131 -29.93 8.32 -13.07
N GLY A 132 -29.24 9.09 -13.93
CA GLY A 132 -29.59 10.49 -14.21
C GLY A 132 -29.04 11.51 -13.22
N GLU A 133 -28.13 11.12 -12.31
CA GLU A 133 -27.50 12.08 -11.41
C GLU A 133 -26.53 13.03 -12.14
N ALA A 134 -26.40 14.23 -11.59
CA ALA A 134 -25.51 15.26 -12.13
C ALA A 134 -24.08 14.73 -12.30
N ARG A 135 -23.41 15.11 -13.40
CA ARG A 135 -22.04 14.67 -13.70
C ARG A 135 -21.09 15.10 -12.59
N THR A 136 -20.81 14.20 -11.67
CA THR A 136 -19.54 14.23 -10.97
C THR A 136 -18.43 13.97 -11.97
N LEU A 137 -17.32 14.70 -11.83
CA LEU A 137 -16.09 14.35 -12.52
C LEU A 137 -15.67 13.00 -11.92
N LEU A 138 -15.92 11.91 -12.67
CA LEU A 138 -15.59 10.53 -12.26
C LEU A 138 -14.19 10.44 -11.68
N GLU A 139 -13.27 11.25 -12.19
CA GLU A 139 -11.90 11.30 -11.76
C GLU A 139 -11.68 11.86 -10.35
N ASP A 140 -12.35 12.96 -10.00
CA ASP A 140 -12.28 13.51 -8.66
C ASP A 140 -12.83 12.52 -7.63
N GLN A 141 -13.82 11.71 -8.05
CA GLN A 141 -14.36 10.62 -7.25
C GLN A 141 -13.34 9.49 -7.06
N LEU A 142 -12.59 9.09 -8.11
CA LEU A 142 -11.50 8.11 -7.98
C LEU A 142 -10.44 8.58 -6.97
N ILE A 143 -10.02 9.85 -7.08
CA ILE A 143 -9.01 10.45 -6.20
C ILE A 143 -9.54 10.51 -4.77
N TRP A 144 -10.78 10.96 -4.59
CA TRP A 144 -11.40 11.06 -3.26
C TRP A 144 -11.50 9.69 -2.57
N TRP A 145 -11.97 8.66 -3.28
CA TRP A 145 -12.05 7.30 -2.73
C TRP A 145 -10.66 6.76 -2.41
N SER A 146 -9.65 7.06 -3.23
CA SER A 146 -8.25 6.70 -2.93
C SER A 146 -7.77 7.32 -1.62
N GLN A 147 -8.03 8.62 -1.42
CA GLN A 147 -7.67 9.33 -0.19
C GLN A 147 -8.40 8.74 1.02
N GLN A 148 -9.70 8.47 0.90
CA GLN A 148 -10.48 7.84 1.95
C GLN A 148 -9.93 6.46 2.32
N THR A 149 -9.55 5.64 1.33
CA THR A 149 -8.96 4.33 1.55
C THR A 149 -7.62 4.42 2.28
N ILE A 150 -6.72 5.32 1.83
CA ILE A 150 -5.41 5.50 2.49
C ILE A 150 -5.60 5.91 3.95
N VAL A 151 -6.47 6.89 4.20
CA VAL A 151 -6.81 7.36 5.55
C VAL A 151 -7.42 6.25 6.39
N ALA A 152 -8.36 5.49 5.85
CA ALA A 152 -8.98 4.39 6.57
C ALA A 152 -7.96 3.31 6.95
N VAL A 153 -7.04 2.95 6.05
CA VAL A 153 -5.99 1.96 6.31
C VAL A 153 -5.09 2.41 7.45
N TYR A 154 -4.57 3.64 7.41
CA TYR A 154 -3.71 4.15 8.47
C TYR A 154 -4.44 4.32 9.80
N PHE A 155 -5.67 4.84 9.78
CA PHE A 155 -6.46 5.00 10.99
C PHE A 155 -6.77 3.66 11.66
N VAL A 156 -7.20 2.66 10.87
CA VAL A 156 -7.44 1.30 11.37
C VAL A 156 -6.14 0.68 11.88
N ALA A 157 -5.01 0.86 11.19
CA ALA A 157 -3.72 0.37 11.67
C ALA A 157 -3.36 0.95 13.04
N GLY A 158 -3.57 2.25 13.25
CA GLY A 158 -3.34 2.91 14.55
C GLY A 158 -4.26 2.38 15.66
N ILE A 159 -5.56 2.22 15.37
CA ILE A 159 -6.53 1.64 16.31
C ILE A 159 -6.14 0.19 16.65
N THR A 160 -5.83 -0.64 15.65
CA THR A 160 -5.45 -2.04 15.87
C THR A 160 -4.21 -2.15 16.75
N LYS A 161 -3.21 -1.29 16.56
CA LYS A 161 -2.03 -1.22 17.45
C LYS A 161 -2.42 -0.97 18.90
N LEU A 162 -3.30 0.01 19.15
CA LEU A 162 -3.79 0.30 20.50
C LEU A 162 -4.59 -0.87 21.09
N ILE A 163 -5.50 -1.48 20.33
CA ILE A 163 -6.33 -2.60 20.82
C ILE A 163 -5.46 -3.80 21.17
N VAL A 164 -4.62 -4.27 20.24
CA VAL A 164 -3.83 -5.49 20.39
C VAL A 164 -2.83 -5.38 21.55
N THR A 165 -2.27 -4.18 21.76
CA THR A 165 -1.32 -3.94 22.84
C THR A 165 -1.95 -3.40 24.13
N LYS A 166 -3.29 -3.28 24.19
CA LYS A 166 -4.02 -2.67 25.31
C LYS A 166 -3.51 -1.26 25.65
N GLY A 167 -3.19 -0.47 24.62
CA GLY A 167 -2.69 0.90 24.74
C GLY A 167 -1.17 1.00 24.97
N LEU A 168 -0.46 -0.11 25.09
CA LEU A 168 0.97 -0.12 25.44
C LEU A 168 1.91 -0.11 24.21
N TRP A 169 1.37 0.07 23.00
CA TRP A 169 2.15 -0.08 21.76
C TRP A 169 3.42 0.77 21.74
N ILE A 170 3.34 2.05 22.14
CA ILE A 170 4.51 2.95 22.15
C ILE A 170 5.61 2.42 23.08
N PHE A 171 5.25 1.86 24.24
CA PHE A 171 6.22 1.30 25.19
C PHE A 171 6.78 -0.05 24.70
N GLN A 172 5.94 -0.87 24.07
CA GLN A 172 6.34 -2.14 23.48
C GLN A 172 7.22 -1.96 22.24
N ALA A 173 7.17 -0.79 21.59
CA ALA A 173 8.00 -0.48 20.43
C ALA A 173 9.52 -0.60 20.71
N ARG A 174 9.95 -0.54 21.97
CA ARG A 174 11.34 -0.83 22.38
C ARG A 174 11.82 -2.22 21.96
N MET A 175 10.90 -3.17 21.82
CA MET A 175 11.19 -4.53 21.39
C MET A 175 11.40 -4.64 19.87
N ILE A 176 11.31 -3.54 19.12
CA ILE A 176 11.55 -3.54 17.67
C ILE A 176 12.95 -4.02 17.31
N SER A 177 13.93 -3.84 18.20
CA SER A 177 15.30 -4.35 18.04
C SER A 177 15.34 -5.87 17.78
N VAL A 178 14.44 -6.63 18.40
CA VAL A 178 14.31 -8.07 18.17
C VAL A 178 13.84 -8.35 16.75
N SER A 179 12.84 -7.61 16.28
CA SER A 179 12.34 -7.72 14.90
C SER A 179 13.40 -7.29 13.88
N MET A 180 14.20 -6.25 14.18
CA MET A 180 15.30 -5.81 13.34
C MET A 180 16.42 -6.85 13.26
N ALA A 181 16.79 -7.45 14.39
CA ALA A 181 17.77 -8.54 14.41
C ALA A 181 17.27 -9.76 13.61
N LYS A 182 15.98 -10.11 13.75
CA LYS A 182 15.36 -11.17 12.93
C LYS A 182 15.46 -10.86 11.43
N ALA A 183 15.10 -9.64 11.03
CA ALA A 183 15.17 -9.21 9.64
C ALA A 183 16.62 -9.21 9.11
N ALA A 184 17.59 -8.83 9.94
CA ALA A 184 19.01 -8.87 9.62
C ALA A 184 19.49 -10.30 9.29
N TYR A 185 19.16 -11.27 10.15
CA TYR A 185 19.51 -12.67 9.90
C TYR A 185 18.78 -13.25 8.70
N GLN A 186 17.50 -12.94 8.51
CA GLN A 186 16.76 -13.37 7.33
C GLN A 186 17.43 -12.85 6.04
N SER A 187 17.72 -11.55 5.99
CA SER A 187 18.45 -10.92 4.88
C SER A 187 19.81 -11.58 4.63
N PHE A 188 20.55 -11.92 5.70
CA PHE A 188 21.83 -12.59 5.60
C PHE A 188 21.69 -14.00 5.01
N TYR A 189 20.70 -14.79 5.41
CA TYR A 189 20.50 -16.12 4.82
C TYR A 189 20.05 -16.07 3.36
N ASP A 190 19.40 -14.99 2.94
CA ASP A 190 19.00 -14.78 1.55
C ASP A 190 20.20 -14.36 0.66
N ARG A 191 21.15 -13.58 1.19
CA ARG A 191 22.22 -12.92 0.38
C ARG A 191 23.65 -13.35 0.71
N LEU A 192 23.86 -13.95 1.89
CA LEU A 192 25.15 -14.31 2.47
C LEU A 192 26.14 -13.15 2.61
N ASP A 193 25.64 -11.92 2.75
CA ASP A 193 26.43 -10.69 2.90
C ASP A 193 26.67 -10.35 4.39
N ARG A 194 27.91 -10.57 4.86
CA ARG A 194 28.29 -10.31 6.25
C ARG A 194 28.36 -8.82 6.59
N ALA A 195 28.80 -7.98 5.66
CA ALA A 195 28.89 -6.54 5.91
C ALA A 195 27.49 -5.95 6.14
N ASP A 196 26.51 -6.45 5.38
CA ASP A 196 25.11 -6.08 5.56
C ASP A 196 24.56 -6.50 6.92
N LEU A 197 24.84 -7.76 7.32
CA LEU A 197 24.43 -8.29 8.61
C LEU A 197 24.97 -7.44 9.77
N GLU A 198 26.26 -7.11 9.76
CA GLU A 198 26.90 -6.29 10.80
C GLU A 198 26.25 -4.91 10.89
N GLN A 199 25.99 -4.26 9.75
CA GLN A 199 25.32 -2.96 9.71
C GLN A 199 23.90 -3.03 10.31
N MET A 200 23.10 -4.03 9.93
CA MET A 200 21.73 -4.17 10.43
C MET A 200 21.70 -4.53 11.93
N LEU A 201 22.63 -5.37 12.40
CA LEU A 201 22.76 -5.69 13.82
C LEU A 201 23.22 -4.48 14.63
N ALA A 202 24.09 -3.62 14.10
CA ALA A 202 24.45 -2.36 14.74
C ALA A 202 23.22 -1.46 14.93
N MET A 203 22.32 -1.38 13.94
CA MET A 203 21.07 -0.65 14.06
C MET A 203 20.12 -1.28 15.09
N ALA A 204 20.00 -2.61 15.11
CA ALA A 204 19.22 -3.33 16.11
C ALA A 204 19.76 -3.07 17.54
N ASN A 205 21.08 -3.06 17.70
CA ASN A 205 21.74 -2.73 18.97
C ASN A 205 21.53 -1.26 19.36
N PHE A 206 21.56 -0.34 18.40
CA PHE A 206 21.21 1.07 18.63
C PHE A 206 19.77 1.18 19.15
N ALA A 207 18.81 0.52 18.50
CA ALA A 207 17.41 0.52 18.93
C ALA A 207 17.24 -0.07 20.35
N ALA A 208 17.99 -1.13 20.69
CA ALA A 208 17.97 -1.75 22.01
C ALA A 208 18.54 -0.82 23.10
N THR A 209 19.66 -0.14 22.81
CA THR A 209 20.35 0.74 23.75
C THR A 209 19.69 2.12 23.88
N HIS A 210 19.04 2.61 22.82
CA HIS A 210 18.39 3.92 22.76
C HIS A 210 16.86 3.80 22.69
N GLY A 211 16.27 2.91 23.49
CA GLY A 211 14.84 2.60 23.44
C GLY A 211 13.91 3.82 23.57
N TRP A 212 14.31 4.91 24.22
CA TRP A 212 13.51 6.14 24.28
C TRP A 212 13.40 6.87 22.93
N ILE A 213 14.43 6.83 22.10
CA ILE A 213 14.39 7.38 20.74
C ILE A 213 13.40 6.57 19.90
N VAL A 214 13.44 5.24 20.05
CA VAL A 214 12.49 4.32 19.38
C VAL A 214 11.04 4.61 19.82
N VAL A 215 10.80 4.77 21.12
CA VAL A 215 9.48 5.14 21.68
C VAL A 215 8.99 6.46 21.08
N LEU A 216 9.86 7.47 20.96
CA LEU A 216 9.50 8.76 20.38
C LEU A 216 9.11 8.63 18.90
N ILE A 217 9.95 7.96 18.09
CA ILE A 217 9.69 7.74 16.67
C ILE A 217 8.39 6.93 16.47
N ALA A 218 8.21 5.86 17.25
CA ALA A 218 7.00 5.06 17.24
C ALA A 218 5.78 5.91 17.62
N GLY A 219 5.88 6.72 18.67
CA GLY A 219 4.83 7.65 19.09
C GLY A 219 4.42 8.62 17.98
N CYS A 220 5.40 9.19 17.25
CA CYS A 220 5.12 10.02 16.08
C CYS A 220 4.40 9.23 14.97
N GLY A 221 4.84 8.01 14.67
CA GLY A 221 4.16 7.13 13.71
C GLY A 221 2.71 6.83 14.09
N LEU A 222 2.46 6.49 15.35
CA LEU A 222 1.11 6.25 15.86
C LEU A 222 0.24 7.52 15.81
N ALA A 223 0.80 8.69 16.13
CA ALA A 223 0.10 9.96 16.02
C ALA A 223 -0.28 10.28 14.56
N LEU A 224 0.60 9.99 13.59
CA LEU A 224 0.30 10.13 12.16
C LEU A 224 -0.83 9.20 11.72
N GLU A 225 -0.82 7.94 12.18
CA GLU A 225 -1.85 6.96 11.88
C GLU A 225 -3.23 7.37 12.44
N LEU A 226 -3.30 7.69 13.73
CA LEU A 226 -4.54 8.11 14.40
C LEU A 226 -5.02 9.48 13.91
N GLY A 227 -4.10 10.36 13.55
CA GLY A 227 -4.38 11.68 12.99
C GLY A 227 -4.75 11.67 11.50
N SER A 228 -4.57 10.55 10.79
CA SER A 228 -4.79 10.46 9.35
C SER A 228 -6.17 10.95 8.86
N PRO A 229 -7.30 10.85 9.62
CA PRO A 229 -8.57 11.46 9.21
C PRO A 229 -8.52 12.96 8.92
N LEU A 230 -7.57 13.68 9.54
CA LEU A 230 -7.36 15.11 9.31
C LEU A 230 -6.98 15.42 7.86
N ALA A 231 -6.37 14.47 7.13
CA ALA A 231 -6.07 14.61 5.71
C ALA A 231 -7.33 14.87 4.85
N LEU A 232 -8.50 14.43 5.30
CA LEU A 232 -9.77 14.63 4.59
C LEU A 232 -10.40 16.01 4.81
N LEU A 233 -9.84 16.86 5.69
CA LEU A 233 -10.39 18.19 5.99
C LEU A 233 -10.20 19.19 4.83
N ASN A 234 -8.94 19.47 4.45
CA ASN A 234 -8.63 20.32 3.30
C ASN A 234 -7.39 19.81 2.53
N ARG A 235 -7.09 20.45 1.39
CA ARG A 235 -5.97 20.07 0.50
C ARG A 235 -4.60 20.21 1.16
N GLY A 236 -4.43 21.25 2.00
CA GLY A 236 -3.21 21.45 2.77
C GLY A 236 -2.96 20.32 3.76
N MET A 237 -3.99 19.88 4.47
CA MET A 237 -3.89 18.74 5.39
C MET A 237 -3.60 17.42 4.66
N ALA A 238 -4.21 17.21 3.49
CA ALA A 238 -3.89 16.04 2.66
C ALA A 238 -2.42 16.02 2.24
N ALA A 239 -1.87 17.16 1.80
CA ALA A 239 -0.46 17.28 1.44
C ALA A 239 0.46 17.10 2.65
N LEU A 240 0.15 17.75 3.78
CA LEU A 240 0.94 17.62 5.02
C LEU A 240 1.02 16.18 5.51
N PHE A 241 -0.13 15.51 5.65
CA PHE A 241 -0.16 14.11 6.09
C PHE A 241 0.42 13.17 5.04
N GLY A 242 0.18 13.40 3.75
CA GLY A 242 0.78 12.62 2.67
C GLY A 242 2.31 12.68 2.71
N CYS A 243 2.89 13.87 2.82
CA CYS A 243 4.33 14.06 2.94
C CYS A 243 4.89 13.45 4.23
N ALA A 244 4.20 13.62 5.36
CA ALA A 244 4.63 13.06 6.64
C ALA A 244 4.61 11.52 6.63
N LEU A 245 3.56 10.90 6.08
CA LEU A 245 3.46 9.44 5.94
C LEU A 245 4.53 8.91 4.97
N PHE A 246 4.77 9.61 3.86
CA PHE A 246 5.82 9.26 2.91
C PHE A 246 7.20 9.32 3.56
N ALA A 247 7.54 10.41 4.24
CA ALA A 247 8.81 10.55 4.96
C ALA A 247 8.96 9.48 6.06
N PHE A 248 7.88 9.17 6.79
CA PHE A 248 7.87 8.12 7.79
C PHE A 248 8.17 6.74 7.17
N HIS A 249 7.57 6.42 6.02
CA HIS A 249 7.80 5.14 5.33
C HIS A 249 9.21 5.05 4.74
N LEU A 250 9.75 6.14 4.17
CA LEU A 250 11.15 6.19 3.75
C LEU A 250 12.12 5.95 4.93
N GLY A 251 11.80 6.51 6.10
CA GLY A 251 12.56 6.26 7.32
C GLY A 251 12.50 4.79 7.76
N LEU A 252 11.32 4.18 7.71
CA LEU A 252 11.15 2.76 8.05
C LEU A 252 11.84 1.83 7.04
N ASP A 253 11.73 2.11 5.75
CA ASP A 253 12.40 1.37 4.68
C ASP A 253 13.92 1.40 4.89
N HIS A 254 14.48 2.58 5.12
CA HIS A 254 15.92 2.73 5.34
C HIS A 254 16.41 2.03 6.62
N THR A 255 15.65 2.11 7.71
CA THR A 255 16.06 1.58 9.02
C THR A 255 15.81 0.08 9.18
N MET A 256 14.72 -0.44 8.62
CA MET A 256 14.33 -1.83 8.78
C MET A 256 14.61 -2.69 7.54
N ARG A 257 14.97 -2.07 6.40
CA ARG A 257 15.09 -2.72 5.08
C ARG A 257 13.92 -3.62 4.74
N LEU A 258 12.74 -3.23 5.22
CA LEU A 258 11.49 -3.80 4.80
C LEU A 258 11.26 -3.25 3.39
N SER A 259 11.51 -4.03 2.34
CA SER A 259 11.20 -3.57 0.98
C SER A 259 9.70 -3.19 0.92
N PHE A 260 9.41 -1.91 0.73
CA PHE A 260 8.05 -1.39 0.49
C PHE A 260 7.73 -1.30 -1.00
#